data_AF-A0A832UZ76-F1
#
_entry.id   AF-A0A832UZ76-F1
#
_cell.length_a   1.000
_cell.length_b   1.000
_cell.length_c   1.000
_cell.angle_alpha   90.00
_cell.angle_beta   90.00
_cell.angle_gamma   90.00
#
_symmetry.space_group_name_H-M   'P 1'
#
loop_
_entity.id
_entity.type
_entity.pdbx_description
1 polymer ?
#
loop_
_entity_poly.entity_id
_entity_poly.type
_entity_poly.pdbx_seq_one_letter_code
_entity_poly.pdbx_strand_id
1 'polypeptide(L)'
;MPAPNSRELETQLRSIKKSTLDALNPETGVMDNKTIFEQGVALKVWLGEFETLYLNEAASKPSKTGKLKTEGEKILEFGWHCYEILVEADLQSGSASSPARRWEPIEYGTVLGKLKEQIVSSLTKLENDYTVFIKTVLL
;
A
#
# COMPACT_ATOMS: atom_id res chain seq x y z
N MET A 1 13.20 -16.07 8.82
CA MET A 1 11.94 -15.98 8.05
C MET A 1 12.14 -16.67 6.71
N PRO A 2 11.16 -17.43 6.19
CA PRO A 2 11.23 -17.96 4.83
C PRO A 2 11.32 -16.81 3.80
N ALA A 3 11.84 -17.10 2.61
CA ALA A 3 11.90 -16.10 1.54
C ALA A 3 10.46 -15.70 1.13
N PRO A 4 10.20 -14.40 0.90
CA PRO A 4 8.86 -13.94 0.50
C PRO A 4 8.42 -14.58 -0.81
N ASN A 5 7.15 -14.96 -0.88
CA ASN A 5 6.54 -15.65 -2.01
C ASN A 5 5.66 -14.67 -2.81
N SER A 6 5.83 -14.63 -4.13
CA SER A 6 5.11 -13.70 -5.01
C SER A 6 3.58 -13.84 -4.94
N ARG A 7 3.06 -15.07 -4.80
CA ARG A 7 1.60 -15.29 -4.66
C ARG A 7 1.06 -14.85 -3.31
N GLU A 8 1.85 -15.01 -2.25
CA GLU A 8 1.47 -14.54 -0.92
C GLU A 8 1.42 -13.02 -0.89
N LEU A 9 2.44 -12.35 -1.45
CA LEU A 9 2.45 -10.90 -1.61
C LEU A 9 1.28 -10.39 -2.48
N GLU A 10 0.89 -11.09 -3.54
CA GLU A 10 -0.29 -10.72 -4.34
C GLU A 10 -1.57 -10.77 -3.50
N THR A 11 -1.71 -11.81 -2.67
CA THR A 11 -2.85 -12.01 -1.78
C THR A 11 -2.89 -10.95 -0.68
N GLN A 12 -1.74 -10.65 -0.07
CA GLN A 12 -1.61 -9.59 0.92
C GLN A 12 -1.98 -8.23 0.35
N LEU A 13 -1.45 -7.86 -0.83
CA LEU A 13 -1.76 -6.58 -1.46
C LEU A 13 -3.24 -6.43 -1.80
N ARG A 14 -3.88 -7.51 -2.28
CA ARG A 14 -5.34 -7.55 -2.48
C ARG A 14 -6.11 -7.34 -1.18
N SER A 15 -5.66 -7.97 -0.10
CA SER A 15 -6.28 -7.82 1.22
C SER A 15 -6.15 -6.39 1.74
N ILE A 16 -4.96 -5.78 1.61
CA ILE A 16 -4.70 -4.39 1.96
C ILE A 16 -5.64 -3.48 1.18
N LYS A 17 -5.65 -3.60 -0.16
CA LYS A 17 -6.56 -2.80 -1.00
C LYS A 17 -8.00 -2.94 -0.55
N LYS A 18 -8.50 -4.18 -0.43
CA LYS A 18 -9.89 -4.42 -0.07
C LYS A 18 -10.23 -3.78 1.28
N SER A 19 -9.39 -4.01 2.29
CA SER A 19 -9.64 -3.50 3.65
C SER A 19 -9.61 -1.98 3.70
N THR A 20 -8.69 -1.33 2.99
CA THR A 20 -8.66 0.14 2.84
C THR A 20 -9.92 0.66 2.15
N LEU A 21 -10.38 0.01 1.08
CA LEU A 21 -11.58 0.43 0.36
C LEU A 21 -12.86 0.21 1.16
N ASP A 22 -12.97 -0.90 1.89
CA ASP A 22 -14.11 -1.17 2.76
C ASP A 22 -14.15 -0.19 3.94
N ALA A 23 -12.99 0.31 4.38
CA ALA A 23 -12.84 1.33 5.42
C ALA A 23 -13.08 2.77 4.93
N LEU A 24 -13.25 3.01 3.63
CA LEU A 24 -13.44 4.34 3.04
C LEU A 24 -14.79 4.38 2.31
N ASN A 25 -15.69 5.26 2.75
CA ASN A 25 -16.88 5.58 1.98
C ASN A 25 -16.50 6.55 0.84
N PRO A 26 -16.54 6.13 -0.44
CA PRO A 26 -16.10 6.97 -1.55
C PRO A 26 -17.04 8.15 -1.84
N GLU A 27 -18.33 8.03 -1.48
CA GLU A 27 -19.30 9.10 -1.69
C GLU A 27 -19.08 10.22 -0.69
N THR A 28 -18.99 9.88 0.60
CA THR A 28 -18.93 10.86 1.69
C THR A 28 -17.51 11.23 2.08
N GLY A 29 -16.51 10.40 1.77
CA GLY A 29 -15.13 10.54 2.23
C GLY A 29 -14.92 10.16 3.70
N VAL A 30 -15.95 9.61 4.36
CA VAL A 30 -15.83 9.09 5.73
C VAL A 30 -14.96 7.85 5.72
N MET A 31 -13.98 7.77 6.61
CA MET A 31 -13.09 6.62 6.73
C MET A 31 -12.91 6.16 8.19
N ASP A 32 -12.73 4.85 8.36
CA ASP A 32 -12.24 4.24 9.60
C ASP A 32 -10.73 4.43 9.69
N ASN A 33 -10.30 5.36 10.54
CA ASN A 33 -8.91 5.77 10.66
C ASN A 33 -8.03 4.64 11.18
N LYS A 34 -8.55 3.83 12.10
CA LYS A 34 -7.80 2.72 12.67
C LYS A 34 -7.48 1.71 11.59
N THR A 35 -8.48 1.34 10.79
CA THR A 35 -8.28 0.39 9.70
C THR A 35 -7.31 0.95 8.65
N ILE A 36 -7.43 2.22 8.27
CA ILE A 36 -6.51 2.85 7.30
C ILE A 36 -5.07 2.88 7.83
N PHE A 37 -4.85 3.22 9.10
CA PHE A 37 -3.53 3.18 9.73
C PHE A 37 -2.94 1.76 9.73
N GLU A 38 -3.71 0.76 10.15
CA GLU A 38 -3.29 -0.64 10.15
C GLU A 38 -2.93 -1.13 8.75
N GLN A 39 -3.70 -0.73 7.73
CA GLN A 39 -3.39 -1.04 6.34
C GLN A 39 -2.15 -0.29 5.82
N GLY A 40 -1.90 0.94 6.28
CA GLY A 40 -0.66 1.66 6.00
C GLY A 40 0.57 0.93 6.54
N VAL A 41 0.49 0.41 7.77
CA VAL A 41 1.56 -0.41 8.36
C VAL A 41 1.73 -1.72 7.58
N ALA A 42 0.64 -2.39 7.22
CA ALA A 42 0.69 -3.61 6.41
C ALA A 42 1.32 -3.36 5.03
N LEU A 43 0.98 -2.26 4.37
CA LEU A 43 1.58 -1.87 3.10
C LEU A 43 3.08 -1.60 3.23
N LYS A 44 3.51 -0.93 4.30
CA LYS A 44 4.93 -0.73 4.57
C LYS A 44 5.71 -2.04 4.71
N VAL A 45 5.13 -3.03 5.42
CA VAL A 45 5.72 -4.37 5.54
C VAL A 45 5.78 -5.05 4.17
N TRP A 46 4.67 -5.00 3.43
CA TRP A 46 4.59 -5.56 2.07
C TRP A 46 5.67 -4.99 1.13
N LEU A 47 5.95 -3.69 1.20
CA LEU A 47 7.00 -3.05 0.40
C LEU A 47 8.39 -3.63 0.70
N GLY A 48 8.72 -3.84 1.98
CA GLY A 48 9.99 -4.44 2.37
C GLY A 48 10.12 -5.90 1.95
N GLU A 49 9.02 -6.67 2.03
CA GLU A 49 8.99 -8.05 1.55
C GLU A 49 9.10 -8.12 0.02
N PHE A 50 8.43 -7.21 -0.70
CA PHE A 50 8.53 -7.10 -2.15
C PHE A 50 9.94 -6.71 -2.61
N GLU A 51 10.58 -5.75 -1.93
CA GLU A 51 11.96 -5.36 -2.20
C GLU A 51 12.90 -6.57 -2.10
N THR A 52 12.76 -7.31 -1.00
CA THR A 52 13.51 -8.54 -0.78
C THR A 52 13.26 -9.57 -1.89
N LEU A 53 12.01 -9.75 -2.30
CA LEU A 53 11.64 -10.68 -3.38
C LEU A 53 12.33 -10.32 -4.70
N TYR A 54 12.16 -9.09 -5.20
CA TYR A 54 12.66 -8.76 -6.54
C TYR A 54 14.19 -8.72 -6.58
N LEU A 55 14.86 -8.34 -5.49
CA LEU A 55 16.32 -8.37 -5.39
C LEU A 55 16.86 -9.80 -5.37
N ASN A 56 16.22 -10.71 -4.63
CA ASN A 56 16.59 -12.12 -4.62
C ASN A 56 16.42 -12.76 -6.01
N GLU A 57 15.33 -12.45 -6.69
CA GLU A 57 15.06 -12.91 -8.06
C GLU A 57 16.05 -12.31 -9.06
N ALA A 58 16.42 -11.04 -8.89
CA ALA A 58 17.42 -10.38 -9.72
C ALA A 58 18.82 -11.00 -9.52
N ALA A 59 19.14 -11.44 -8.30
CA ALA A 59 20.40 -12.13 -7.99
C ALA A 59 20.42 -13.57 -8.52
N SER A 60 19.28 -14.28 -8.48
CA SER A 60 19.17 -15.67 -8.94
C SER A 60 19.07 -15.80 -10.47
N LYS A 61 18.65 -14.74 -11.18
CA LYS A 61 18.47 -14.72 -12.63
C LYS A 61 19.31 -13.62 -13.33
N PRO A 62 20.62 -13.83 -13.54
CA PRO A 62 21.53 -12.86 -14.17
C PRO A 62 21.05 -12.30 -15.52
N SER A 63 20.36 -13.12 -16.31
CA SER A 63 19.84 -12.74 -17.64
C SER A 63 18.64 -11.79 -17.58
N LYS A 64 17.93 -11.72 -16.45
CA LYS A 64 16.75 -10.87 -16.24
C LYS A 64 16.99 -9.75 -15.22
N THR A 65 18.17 -9.70 -14.57
CA THR A 65 18.51 -8.77 -13.48
C THR A 65 18.16 -7.32 -13.77
N GLY A 66 18.54 -6.80 -14.95
CA GLY A 66 18.26 -5.40 -15.30
C GLY A 66 16.76 -5.10 -15.32
N LYS A 67 15.97 -5.94 -15.99
CA LYS A 67 14.51 -5.79 -16.05
C LYS A 67 13.85 -5.96 -14.67
N LEU A 68 14.30 -6.95 -13.88
CA LEU A 68 13.79 -7.19 -12.52
C LEU A 68 14.03 -5.99 -11.60
N LYS A 69 15.22 -5.39 -11.64
CA LYS A 69 15.52 -4.20 -10.84
C LYS A 69 14.72 -2.99 -11.30
N THR A 70 14.73 -2.67 -12.60
CA THR A 70 14.02 -1.49 -13.11
C THR A 70 12.52 -1.56 -12.87
N GLU A 71 11.87 -2.70 -13.12
CA GLU A 71 10.43 -2.82 -12.88
C GLU A 71 10.11 -2.97 -11.39
N GLY A 72 10.98 -3.64 -10.61
CA GLY A 72 10.86 -3.74 -9.16
C GLY A 72 10.94 -2.37 -8.46
N GLU A 73 11.95 -1.56 -8.81
CA GLU A 73 12.14 -0.20 -8.27
C GLU A 73 10.95 0.71 -8.59
N LYS A 74 10.41 0.66 -9.82
CA LYS A 74 9.20 1.44 -10.19
C LYS A 74 8.00 1.09 -9.32
N ILE A 75 7.76 -0.20 -9.07
CA ILE A 75 6.65 -0.64 -8.22
C ILE A 75 6.90 -0.25 -6.77
N LEU A 76 8.14 -0.33 -6.31
CA LEU A 76 8.52 0.05 -4.94
C LEU A 76 8.33 1.56 -4.71
N GLU A 77 8.80 2.40 -5.62
CA GLU A 77 8.61 3.86 -5.59
C GLU A 77 7.12 4.23 -5.58
N PHE A 78 6.35 3.63 -6.50
CA PHE A 78 4.90 3.88 -6.55
C PHE A 78 4.17 3.35 -5.31
N GLY A 79 4.65 2.24 -4.73
CA GLY A 79 4.14 1.69 -3.49
C GLY A 79 4.39 2.58 -2.28
N TRP A 80 5.57 3.20 -2.19
CA TRP A 80 5.83 4.23 -1.17
C TRP A 80 4.95 5.46 -1.35
N HIS A 81 4.70 5.90 -2.59
CA HIS A 81 3.73 6.96 -2.85
C HIS A 81 2.31 6.59 -2.38
N CYS A 82 1.89 5.32 -2.57
CA CYS A 82 0.61 4.84 -2.03
C CYS A 82 0.59 4.91 -0.49
N TYR A 83 1.69 4.56 0.18
CA TYR A 83 1.81 4.67 1.62
C TYR A 83 1.72 6.13 2.10
N GLU A 84 2.39 7.07 1.42
CA GLU A 84 2.31 8.49 1.73
C GLU A 84 0.87 9.02 1.65
N ILE A 85 0.09 8.60 0.64
CA ILE A 85 -1.33 8.95 0.51
C ILE A 85 -2.14 8.46 1.72
N LEU A 86 -1.86 7.23 2.22
CA LEU A 86 -2.55 6.70 3.40
C LEU A 86 -2.17 7.46 4.68
N VAL A 87 -0.91 7.90 4.81
CA VAL A 87 -0.47 8.75 5.92
C VAL A 87 -1.12 10.13 5.84
N GLU A 88 -1.21 10.73 4.65
CA GLU A 88 -1.90 12.01 4.46
C GLU A 88 -3.39 11.90 4.80
N ALA A 89 -4.04 10.79 4.41
CA ALA A 89 -5.42 10.50 4.75
C ALA A 89 -5.64 10.43 6.26
N ASP A 90 -4.78 9.69 6.97
CA ASP A 90 -4.80 9.62 8.43
C ASP A 90 -4.65 11.02 9.06
N LEU A 91 -3.66 11.80 8.64
CA LEU A 91 -3.42 13.16 9.16
C LEU A 91 -4.61 14.11 8.92
N GLN A 92 -5.19 14.10 7.70
CA GLN A 92 -6.33 14.96 7.34
C GLN A 92 -7.59 14.60 8.13
N SER A 93 -7.80 13.32 8.40
CA SER A 93 -8.95 12.79 9.11
C SER A 93 -9.02 13.22 10.59
N GLY A 94 -7.97 13.90 11.10
CA GLY A 94 -7.91 14.47 12.44
C GLY A 94 -7.01 13.72 13.42
N SER A 95 -6.17 12.78 12.96
CA SER A 95 -5.23 12.02 13.81
C SER A 95 -4.05 12.85 14.33
N ALA A 96 -3.94 14.14 13.99
CA ALA A 96 -3.02 15.06 14.64
C ALA A 96 -3.46 15.30 16.10
N SER A 97 -3.08 14.39 16.99
CA SER A 97 -2.69 14.62 18.39
C SER A 97 -3.08 15.99 18.94
N SER A 98 -4.38 16.22 19.12
CA SER A 98 -4.87 17.46 19.72
C SER A 98 -4.51 17.42 21.21
N PRO A 99 -3.62 18.30 21.72
CA PRO A 99 -3.21 18.27 23.12
C PRO A 99 -4.36 18.61 24.09
N ALA A 100 -5.52 19.02 23.57
CA ALA A 100 -6.72 19.34 24.32
C ALA A 100 -7.73 18.17 24.44
N ARG A 101 -7.56 17.05 23.72
CA ARG A 101 -8.52 15.93 23.77
C ARG A 101 -8.08 14.87 24.78
N ARG A 102 -8.76 14.85 25.93
CA ARG A 102 -8.73 13.71 26.85
C ARG A 102 -9.40 12.50 26.18
N TRP A 103 -8.58 11.57 25.70
CA TRP A 103 -8.79 10.11 25.74
C TRP A 103 -10.02 9.49 25.06
N GLU A 104 -10.27 9.79 23.77
CA GLU A 104 -10.95 8.83 22.89
C GLU A 104 -10.29 8.85 21.49
N PRO A 105 -9.91 7.69 20.91
CA PRO A 105 -9.46 7.62 19.53
C PRO A 105 -10.57 8.16 18.61
N ILE A 106 -10.22 9.01 17.65
CA ILE A 106 -11.15 9.35 16.57
C ILE A 106 -11.27 8.10 15.71
N GLU A 107 -12.31 7.30 15.96
CA GLU A 107 -12.56 6.04 15.26
C GLU A 107 -12.89 6.28 13.78
N TYR A 108 -13.59 7.38 13.48
CA TYR A 108 -13.96 7.78 12.13
C TYR A 108 -13.54 9.22 11.84
N GLY A 109 -12.89 9.43 10.70
CA GLY A 109 -12.56 10.76 10.20
C GLY A 109 -13.08 10.98 8.79
N THR A 110 -12.79 12.15 8.21
CA THR A 110 -13.25 12.49 6.86
C THR A 110 -12.09 13.04 6.05
N VAL A 111 -11.83 12.41 4.90
CA VAL A 111 -10.91 12.91 3.88
C VAL A 111 -11.69 13.68 2.82
N LEU A 112 -11.19 14.86 2.47
CA LEU A 112 -11.87 15.80 1.58
C LEU A 112 -11.19 15.87 0.20
N GLY A 113 -11.97 16.24 -0.80
CA GLY A 113 -11.46 16.52 -2.13
C GLY A 113 -10.96 15.27 -2.86
N LYS A 114 -9.79 15.40 -3.50
CA LYS A 114 -9.23 14.36 -4.39
C LYS A 114 -8.58 13.19 -3.65
N LEU A 115 -8.34 13.31 -2.34
CA LEU A 115 -7.57 12.32 -1.59
C LEU A 115 -8.27 10.95 -1.54
N LYS A 116 -9.60 10.93 -1.40
CA LYS A 116 -10.39 9.69 -1.46
C LYS A 116 -10.25 8.97 -2.82
N GLU A 117 -10.28 9.73 -3.93
CA GLU A 117 -10.11 9.19 -5.28
C GLU A 117 -8.67 8.71 -5.51
N GLN A 118 -7.69 9.41 -4.94
CA GLN A 118 -6.27 9.02 -4.97
C GLN A 118 -6.03 7.71 -4.24
N ILE A 119 -6.61 7.49 -3.05
CA ILE A 119 -6.49 6.21 -2.32
C ILE A 119 -6.98 5.05 -3.21
N VAL A 120 -8.19 5.20 -3.78
CA VAL A 120 -8.78 4.14 -4.62
C VAL A 120 -7.96 3.87 -5.88
N SER A 121 -7.62 4.93 -6.61
CA SER A 121 -6.90 4.81 -7.88
C SER A 121 -5.48 4.30 -7.70
N SER A 122 -4.75 4.79 -6.68
CA SER A 122 -3.37 4.40 -6.42
C SER A 122 -3.24 2.94 -5.96
N LEU A 123 -4.07 2.48 -5.02
CA LEU A 123 -4.01 1.07 -4.58
C LEU A 123 -4.46 0.11 -5.68
N THR A 124 -5.44 0.50 -6.51
CA THR A 124 -5.85 -0.30 -7.67
C THR A 124 -4.73 -0.41 -8.69
N LYS A 125 -4.02 0.70 -8.95
CA LYS A 125 -2.87 0.70 -9.86
C LYS A 125 -1.73 -0.14 -9.31
N LEU A 126 -1.41 -0.01 -8.02
CA LEU A 126 -0.33 -0.79 -7.39
C LEU A 126 -0.59 -2.30 -7.50
N GLU A 127 -1.81 -2.76 -7.23
CA GLU A 127 -2.17 -4.17 -7.40
C GLU A 127 -2.03 -4.63 -8.85
N ASN A 128 -2.48 -3.82 -9.82
CA ASN A 128 -2.39 -4.15 -11.24
C ASN A 128 -0.93 -4.23 -11.70
N ASP A 129 -0.12 -3.23 -11.37
CA ASP A 129 1.30 -3.17 -11.74
C ASP A 129 2.05 -4.36 -11.13
N TYR A 130 1.78 -4.69 -9.87
CA TYR A 130 2.34 -5.88 -9.22
C TYR A 130 1.90 -7.20 -9.89
N THR A 131 0.62 -7.33 -10.22
CA THR A 131 0.08 -8.51 -10.93
C THR A 131 0.73 -8.68 -12.31
N VAL A 132 0.95 -7.58 -13.04
CA VAL A 132 1.63 -7.58 -14.33
C VAL A 132 3.10 -7.97 -14.15
N PHE A 133 3.79 -7.45 -13.13
CA PHE A 133 5.17 -7.81 -12.82
C PHE A 133 5.34 -9.31 -12.57
N ILE A 134 4.46 -9.92 -11.77
CA ILE A 134 4.49 -11.37 -11.54
C ILE A 134 4.36 -12.12 -12.87
N LYS A 135 3.39 -11.75 -13.70
CA LYS A 135 3.07 -12.48 -14.94
C LYS A 135 4.11 -12.30 -16.04
N THR A 136 4.81 -11.17 -16.09
CA THR A 136 5.62 -10.77 -17.26
C THR A 136 7.12 -10.67 -16.98
N VAL A 137 7.51 -10.59 -15.71
CA VAL A 137 8.91 -10.42 -15.29
C VAL A 137 9.39 -11.61 -14.46
N LEU A 138 8.60 -12.03 -13.47
CA LEU A 138 8.95 -13.15 -12.58
C LEU A 138 8.77 -14.53 -13.22
N LEU A 139 7.59 -14.78 -13.82
CA LEU A 139 7.27 -15.98 -14.59
C LEU A 139 7.96 -15.95 -15.99
#